data_AF-A0A933TA01-F1
#
_entry.id   AF-A0A933TA01-F1
#
_cell.length_a   1.000
_cell.length_b   1.000
_cell.length_c   1.000
_cell.angle_alpha   90.00
_cell.angle_beta   90.00
_cell.angle_gamma   90.00
#
_symmetry.space_group_name_H-M   'P 1'
#
loop_
_entity.id
_entity.type
_entity.pdbx_description
1 polymer ?
#
loop_
_entity_poly.entity_id
_entity_poly.type
_entity_poly.pdbx_seq_one_letter_code
_entity_poly.pdbx_strand_id
1 'polypeptide(L)'
;MKRVAVFLLCLVFLFFAYGSFRAENAAYAFSTGGCEGDCKKCHSLSNQEANAILKKIKELSHVKILDIQLSPVKSLWEISLDDRGKRGVLYVDFSKKYIVPGPIIEVSSGSNKTAESIQKIPIGKTDFSKISLETPFIMGKANAPKKVIVFSDPD
;
A
#
# COMPACT_ATOMS: atom_id res chain seq x y z
N MET A 1 -33.00 -69.25 4.08
CA MET A 1 -32.65 -68.27 5.13
C MET A 1 -31.22 -67.72 5.02
N LYS A 2 -30.17 -68.55 4.90
CA LYS A 2 -28.76 -68.07 4.80
C LYS A 2 -28.46 -67.12 3.62
N ARG A 3 -29.08 -67.34 2.45
CA ARG A 3 -28.89 -66.50 1.25
C ARG A 3 -29.55 -65.11 1.35
N VAL A 4 -30.64 -65.00 2.09
CA VAL A 4 -31.37 -63.73 2.33
C VAL A 4 -30.61 -62.88 3.36
N ALA A 5 -30.01 -63.51 4.36
CA ALA A 5 -29.17 -62.82 5.35
C ALA A 5 -27.90 -62.21 4.71
N VAL A 6 -27.28 -62.91 3.75
CA VAL A 6 -26.09 -62.40 3.02
C VAL A 6 -26.45 -61.21 2.11
N PHE A 7 -27.62 -61.23 1.47
CA PHE A 7 -28.10 -60.11 0.65
C PHE A 7 -28.44 -58.88 1.49
N LEU A 8 -29.09 -59.07 2.66
CA LEU A 8 -29.36 -57.98 3.61
C LEU A 8 -28.07 -57.39 4.18
N LEU A 9 -27.07 -58.21 4.47
CA LEU A 9 -25.77 -57.74 4.98
C LEU A 9 -25.00 -56.91 3.94
N CYS A 10 -25.05 -57.30 2.65
CA CYS A 10 -24.43 -56.54 1.57
C CYS A 10 -25.13 -55.19 1.30
N LEU A 11 -26.46 -55.14 1.42
CA LEU A 11 -27.22 -53.89 1.27
C LEU A 11 -26.92 -52.90 2.41
N VAL A 12 -26.75 -53.38 3.64
CA VAL A 12 -26.33 -52.54 4.77
C VAL A 12 -24.90 -52.02 4.59
N PHE A 13 -23.99 -52.84 4.05
CA PHE A 13 -22.60 -52.44 3.79
C PHE A 13 -22.50 -51.39 2.67
N LEU A 14 -23.31 -51.50 1.63
CA LEU A 14 -23.42 -50.49 0.57
C LEU A 14 -24.02 -49.19 1.13
N PHE A 15 -25.05 -49.25 1.97
CA PHE A 15 -25.64 -48.06 2.59
C PHE A 15 -24.67 -47.31 3.52
N PHE A 16 -23.83 -48.05 4.27
CA PHE A 16 -22.76 -47.46 5.09
C PHE A 16 -21.64 -46.85 4.23
N ALA A 17 -21.27 -47.48 3.11
CA ALA A 17 -20.24 -46.96 2.20
C ALA A 17 -20.69 -45.69 1.44
N TYR A 18 -21.97 -45.55 1.11
CA TYR A 18 -22.53 -44.34 0.51
C TYR A 18 -22.84 -43.23 1.53
N GLY A 19 -22.99 -43.57 2.82
CA GLY A 19 -23.28 -42.60 3.90
C GLY A 19 -22.07 -41.81 4.39
N SER A 20 -20.83 -42.21 4.08
CA SER A 20 -19.61 -41.56 4.58
C SER A 20 -19.01 -40.50 3.66
N PHE A 21 -19.65 -40.17 2.54
CA PHE A 21 -19.10 -39.21 1.57
C PHE A 21 -19.98 -37.96 1.39
N ARG A 22 -20.31 -37.24 2.47
CA ARG A 22 -20.64 -35.79 2.42
C ARG A 22 -20.38 -35.12 3.78
N ALA A 23 -19.12 -34.82 4.03
CA ALA A 23 -18.74 -33.68 4.85
C ALA A 23 -17.72 -32.89 4.04
N GLU A 24 -18.24 -32.08 3.11
CA GLU A 24 -17.46 -30.96 2.61
C GLU A 24 -17.13 -30.11 3.83
N ASN A 25 -15.88 -30.18 4.28
CA ASN A 25 -15.31 -29.19 5.16
C ASN A 25 -15.36 -27.88 4.38
N ALA A 26 -16.48 -27.15 4.50
CA ALA A 26 -16.51 -25.72 4.26
C ALA A 26 -15.53 -25.12 5.28
N ALA A 27 -14.26 -25.11 4.92
CA ALA A 27 -13.24 -24.37 5.62
C ALA A 27 -13.60 -22.89 5.44
N TYR A 28 -14.41 -22.37 6.35
CA TYR A 28 -14.64 -20.95 6.53
C TYR A 28 -13.32 -20.35 7.06
N ALA A 29 -12.36 -20.16 6.17
CA ALA A 29 -11.05 -19.56 6.47
C ALA A 29 -11.12 -18.04 6.66
N PHE A 30 -12.31 -17.44 6.53
CA PHE A 30 -12.56 -16.03 6.83
C PHE A 30 -13.61 -15.94 7.92
N SER A 31 -13.16 -15.89 9.18
CA SER A 31 -14.04 -15.46 10.27
C SER A 31 -14.39 -13.99 10.03
N THR A 32 -15.67 -13.65 10.17
CA THR A 32 -16.20 -12.28 10.13
C THR A 32 -15.74 -11.43 11.33
N GLY A 33 -14.79 -11.92 12.14
CA GLY A 33 -14.23 -11.21 13.29
C GLY A 33 -12.93 -10.44 13.01
N GLY A 34 -12.40 -10.50 11.79
CA GLY A 34 -11.14 -9.86 11.43
C GLY A 34 -11.31 -8.43 10.90
N CYS A 35 -11.10 -7.44 11.76
CA CYS A 35 -10.79 -6.03 11.42
C CYS A 35 -11.62 -5.45 10.25
N GLU A 36 -12.94 -5.61 10.33
CA GLU A 36 -13.85 -5.19 9.27
C GLU A 36 -13.81 -3.66 9.12
N GLY A 37 -13.31 -3.19 7.96
CA GLY A 37 -13.37 -1.80 7.52
C GLY A 37 -12.14 -0.93 7.78
N ASP A 38 -11.49 -1.06 8.94
CA ASP A 38 -10.32 -0.21 9.29
C ASP A 38 -9.09 -1.04 9.69
N CYS A 39 -8.24 -1.30 8.67
CA CYS A 39 -7.01 -2.06 8.82
C CYS A 39 -6.03 -1.45 9.83
N LYS A 40 -6.08 -0.14 10.12
CA LYS A 40 -5.15 0.51 11.05
C LYS A 40 -5.39 0.11 12.52
N LYS A 41 -6.56 -0.44 12.83
CA LYS A 41 -6.88 -0.92 14.20
C LYS A 41 -6.06 -2.14 14.60
N CYS A 42 -5.67 -2.95 13.63
CA CYS A 42 -4.98 -4.22 13.85
C CYS A 42 -3.55 -4.23 13.30
N HIS A 43 -3.24 -3.31 12.39
CA HIS A 43 -1.93 -3.19 11.77
C HIS A 43 -1.40 -1.79 11.96
N SER A 44 -0.14 -1.70 12.34
CA SER A 44 0.59 -0.44 12.44
C SER A 44 1.99 -0.58 11.84
N LEU A 45 2.47 0.51 11.27
CA LEU A 45 3.86 0.66 10.85
C LEU A 45 4.36 2.01 11.36
N SER A 46 5.23 1.97 12.37
CA SER A 46 5.88 3.18 12.88
C SER A 46 7.02 3.62 11.98
N ASN A 47 7.42 4.90 12.09
CA ASN A 47 8.60 5.42 11.42
C ASN A 47 9.88 4.64 11.79
N GLN A 48 10.01 4.20 13.05
CA GLN A 48 11.18 3.43 13.50
C GLN A 48 11.26 2.06 12.81
N GLU A 49 10.14 1.35 12.74
CA GLU A 49 10.05 0.05 12.07
C GLU A 49 10.29 0.19 10.56
N ALA A 50 9.68 1.19 9.93
CA ALA A 50 9.89 1.46 8.51
C ALA A 50 11.37 1.77 8.22
N ASN A 51 12.01 2.64 9.01
CA ASN A 51 13.44 2.91 8.89
C ASN A 51 14.30 1.64 9.07
N ALA A 52 13.94 0.79 10.03
CA ALA A 52 14.65 -0.47 10.25
C ALA A 52 14.52 -1.43 9.05
N ILE A 53 13.37 -1.46 8.38
CA ILE A 53 13.16 -2.23 7.14
C ILE A 53 14.05 -1.66 6.02
N LEU A 54 14.02 -0.34 5.79
CA LEU A 54 14.81 0.29 4.72
C LEU A 54 16.32 0.11 4.91
N LYS A 55 16.81 0.17 6.16
CA LYS A 55 18.23 -0.04 6.48
C LYS A 55 18.73 -1.45 6.16
N LYS A 56 17.86 -2.46 6.10
CA LYS A 56 18.24 -3.83 5.69
C LYS A 56 18.57 -3.91 4.20
N ILE A 57 18.17 -2.91 3.42
CA ILE A 57 18.42 -2.83 1.99
C ILE A 57 19.42 -1.70 1.77
N LYS A 58 20.64 -2.06 1.35
CA LYS A 58 21.77 -1.13 1.29
C LYS A 58 21.46 0.10 0.44
N GLU A 59 20.78 -0.11 -0.68
CA GLU A 59 20.37 0.92 -1.65
C GLU A 59 19.31 1.87 -1.09
N LEU A 60 18.57 1.48 -0.06
CA LEU A 60 17.53 2.30 0.57
C LEU A 60 17.95 2.85 1.94
N SER A 61 19.16 2.54 2.43
CA SER A 61 19.61 2.93 3.76
C SER A 61 19.78 4.44 3.98
N HIS A 62 19.87 5.22 2.90
CA HIS A 62 20.09 6.67 2.91
C HIS A 62 18.84 7.50 2.62
N VAL A 63 17.72 6.85 2.28
CA VAL A 63 16.49 7.56 1.91
C VAL A 63 15.76 8.06 3.16
N LYS A 64 15.13 9.22 3.06
CA LYS A 64 14.35 9.81 4.15
C LYS A 64 12.87 9.45 3.99
N ILE A 65 12.26 8.95 5.06
CA ILE A 65 10.80 8.77 5.11
C ILE A 65 10.11 10.13 5.28
N LEU A 66 9.15 10.41 4.43
CA LEU A 66 8.32 11.62 4.46
C LEU A 66 6.97 11.36 5.12
N ASP A 67 6.31 10.26 4.76
CA ASP A 67 4.99 9.89 5.28
C ASP A 67 4.76 8.37 5.18
N ILE A 68 3.88 7.84 6.02
CA ILE A 68 3.43 6.45 6.01
C ILE A 68 1.91 6.42 6.09
N GLN A 69 1.28 5.83 5.07
CA GLN A 69 -0.17 5.70 4.99
C GLN A 69 -0.60 4.32 4.49
N LEU A 70 -1.91 4.06 4.50
CA LEU A 70 -2.44 2.84 3.89
C LEU A 70 -2.34 2.93 2.37
N SER A 71 -1.94 1.83 1.74
CA SER A 71 -1.95 1.71 0.28
C SER A 71 -3.38 1.57 -0.26
N PRO A 72 -3.63 1.98 -1.51
CA PRO A 72 -4.86 1.61 -2.24
C PRO A 72 -5.07 0.10 -2.33
N VAL A 73 -3.99 -0.68 -2.33
CA VAL A 73 -4.05 -2.15 -2.23
C VAL A 73 -4.11 -2.54 -0.75
N LYS A 74 -5.20 -3.22 -0.38
CA LYS A 74 -5.38 -3.72 0.99
C LYS A 74 -4.18 -4.58 1.41
N SER A 75 -3.85 -4.51 2.69
CA SER A 75 -2.72 -5.23 3.31
C SER A 75 -1.32 -4.70 2.97
N LEU A 76 -1.23 -3.53 2.33
CA LEU A 76 0.04 -2.83 2.11
C LEU A 76 0.04 -1.46 2.80
N TRP A 77 1.21 -1.09 3.32
CA TRP A 77 1.57 0.27 3.68
C TRP A 77 2.20 0.95 2.47
N GLU A 78 1.82 2.20 2.23
CA GLU A 78 2.47 3.10 1.30
C GLU A 78 3.44 4.01 2.08
N ILE A 79 4.69 4.05 1.66
CA ILE A 79 5.73 4.86 2.30
C ILE A 79 6.24 5.87 1.29
N SER A 80 6.00 7.14 1.57
CA SER A 80 6.53 8.26 0.78
C SER A 80 7.97 8.56 1.22
N LEU A 81 8.86 8.75 0.24
CA LEU A 81 10.29 8.86 0.45
C LEU A 81 10.89 10.07 -0.27
N ASP A 82 12.02 10.54 0.26
CA ASP A 82 12.93 11.49 -0.37
C ASP A 82 14.32 10.85 -0.47
N ASP A 83 14.77 10.61 -1.71
CA ASP A 83 16.16 10.28 -2.02
C ASP A 83 16.83 11.49 -2.66
N ARG A 84 17.57 12.26 -1.85
CA ARG A 84 18.41 13.40 -2.30
C ARG A 84 17.65 14.37 -3.20
N GLY A 85 16.41 14.69 -2.83
CA GLY A 85 15.52 15.59 -3.55
C GLY A 85 14.60 14.91 -4.57
N LYS A 86 14.79 13.60 -4.85
CA LYS A 86 13.87 12.82 -5.68
C LYS A 86 12.82 12.16 -4.80
N ARG A 87 11.55 12.49 -5.06
CA ARG A 87 10.42 11.89 -4.35
C ARG A 87 10.03 10.56 -4.96
N GLY A 88 9.72 9.61 -4.10
CA GLY A 88 9.27 8.29 -4.50
C GLY A 88 8.29 7.70 -3.51
N VAL A 89 7.70 6.58 -3.90
CA VAL A 89 6.81 5.78 -3.07
C VAL A 89 7.25 4.32 -3.19
N LEU A 90 7.21 3.60 -2.07
CA LEU A 90 7.32 2.15 -2.06
C LEU A 90 6.24 1.54 -1.18
N TYR A 91 6.09 0.22 -1.30
CA TYR A 91 5.06 -0.52 -0.59
C TYR A 91 5.68 -1.61 0.28
N VAL A 92 5.15 -1.74 1.50
CA VAL A 92 5.53 -2.78 2.45
C VAL A 92 4.28 -3.52 2.88
N ASP A 93 4.31 -4.84 2.88
CA ASP A 93 3.15 -5.62 3.33
C ASP A 93 2.92 -5.53 4.85
N PHE A 94 1.70 -5.82 5.32
CA PHE A 94 1.38 -5.74 6.74
C PHE A 94 2.21 -6.69 7.62
N SER A 95 2.76 -7.77 7.08
CA SER A 95 3.69 -8.64 7.82
C SER A 95 5.10 -8.08 7.92
N LYS A 96 5.41 -6.97 7.22
CA LYS A 96 6.70 -6.26 7.22
C LYS A 96 7.85 -7.12 6.67
N LYS A 97 7.53 -8.12 5.85
CA LYS A 97 8.51 -9.09 5.31
C LYS A 97 8.86 -8.80 3.86
N TYR A 98 7.94 -8.21 3.12
CA TYR A 98 8.07 -8.00 1.69
C TYR A 98 7.95 -6.52 1.35
N ILE A 99 8.85 -6.09 0.46
CA ILE A 99 8.71 -4.83 -0.25
C ILE A 99 8.19 -5.16 -1.63
N VAL A 100 7.16 -4.43 -2.06
CA VAL A 100 6.60 -4.58 -3.41
C VAL A 100 7.12 -3.43 -4.27
N PRO A 101 8.04 -3.69 -5.20
CA PRO A 101 8.52 -2.67 -6.11
C PRO A 101 7.50 -2.41 -7.24
N GLY A 102 7.41 -1.17 -7.69
CA GLY A 102 6.64 -0.79 -8.88
C GLY A 102 5.32 -0.07 -8.59
N PRO A 103 4.66 0.41 -9.67
CA PRO A 103 3.43 1.18 -9.52
C PRO A 103 2.20 0.29 -9.29
N ILE A 104 1.26 0.80 -8.51
CA ILE A 104 -0.10 0.26 -8.40
C ILE A 104 -0.95 0.90 -9.48
N ILE A 105 -1.45 0.06 -10.40
CA ILE A 105 -2.39 0.45 -11.44
C ILE A 105 -3.79 -0.01 -11.03
N GLU A 106 -4.73 0.93 -10.95
CA GLU A 106 -6.13 0.59 -10.69
C GLU A 106 -6.76 -0.01 -11.95
N VAL A 107 -7.29 -1.22 -11.83
CA VAL A 107 -7.80 -1.99 -12.98
C VAL A 107 -9.01 -1.32 -13.63
N SER A 108 -9.90 -0.73 -12.83
CA SER A 108 -11.15 -0.13 -13.34
C SER A 108 -10.92 1.11 -14.21
N SER A 109 -9.90 1.90 -13.88
CA SER A 109 -9.62 3.18 -14.55
C SER A 109 -8.34 3.16 -15.40
N GLY A 110 -7.48 2.15 -15.21
CA GLY A 110 -6.11 2.14 -15.73
C GLY A 110 -5.20 3.19 -15.08
N SER A 111 -5.64 3.87 -14.01
CA SER A 111 -4.89 4.98 -13.42
C SER A 111 -3.73 4.49 -12.57
N ASN A 112 -2.60 5.19 -12.65
CA ASN A 112 -1.42 4.89 -11.85
C ASN A 112 -1.51 5.59 -10.49
N LYS A 113 -2.00 4.86 -9.48
CA LYS A 113 -2.20 5.40 -8.13
C LYS A 113 -0.90 5.79 -7.45
N THR A 114 0.20 5.09 -7.76
CA THR A 114 1.53 5.46 -7.24
C THR A 114 1.97 6.82 -7.80
N ALA A 115 1.75 7.08 -9.08
CA ALA A 115 2.07 8.38 -9.68
C ALA A 115 1.21 9.50 -9.06
N GLU A 116 -0.09 9.25 -8.84
CA GLU A 116 -0.97 10.18 -8.14
C GLU A 116 -0.49 10.46 -6.70
N SER A 117 -0.06 9.44 -5.96
CA SER A 117 0.50 9.60 -4.62
C SER A 117 1.77 10.45 -4.64
N ILE A 118 2.69 10.19 -5.56
CA ILE A 118 3.94 10.97 -5.70
C ILE A 118 3.64 12.45 -5.97
N GLN A 119 2.65 12.76 -6.82
CA GLN A 119 2.24 14.14 -7.12
C GLN A 119 1.66 14.86 -5.90
N LYS A 120 1.05 14.14 -4.97
CA LYS A 120 0.49 14.68 -3.73
C LYS A 120 1.54 14.92 -2.66
N ILE A 121 2.74 14.33 -2.77
CA ILE A 121 3.79 14.55 -1.79
C ILE A 121 4.20 16.04 -1.86
N PRO A 122 4.08 16.80 -0.75
CA PRO A 122 4.35 18.23 -0.77
C PRO A 122 5.74 18.52 -1.32
N ILE A 123 5.75 19.29 -2.42
CA ILE A 123 6.95 19.96 -2.91
C ILE A 123 7.25 21.02 -1.86
N GLY A 124 8.20 20.73 -0.96
CA GLY A 124 8.54 21.60 0.17
C GLY A 124 8.72 23.07 -0.26
N LYS A 125 8.67 24.00 0.70
CA LYS A 125 8.77 25.44 0.43
C LYS A 125 9.91 25.73 -0.55
N THR A 126 9.57 26.38 -1.66
CA THR A 126 10.54 26.84 -2.64
C THR A 126 11.52 27.78 -1.95
N ASP A 127 12.80 27.47 -2.06
CA ASP A 127 13.85 28.35 -1.58
C ASP A 127 14.04 29.47 -2.59
N PHE A 128 13.43 30.61 -2.29
CA PHE A 128 13.49 31.80 -3.14
C PHE A 128 14.91 32.33 -3.34
N SER A 129 15.86 31.99 -2.45
CA SER A 129 17.27 32.37 -2.63
C SER A 129 17.95 31.66 -3.81
N LYS A 130 17.38 30.52 -4.26
CA LYS A 130 17.88 29.77 -5.42
C LYS A 130 17.36 30.30 -6.76
N ILE A 131 16.38 31.19 -6.75
CA ILE A 131 15.89 31.84 -7.97
C ILE A 131 16.81 33.02 -8.20
N SER A 132 17.71 32.91 -9.18
CA SER A 132 18.61 34.01 -9.53
C SER A 132 17.78 35.16 -10.09
N LEU A 133 17.72 36.25 -9.31
CA LEU A 133 17.06 37.49 -9.68
C LEU A 133 18.14 38.47 -10.15
N GLU A 134 18.79 38.22 -11.28
CA GLU A 134 19.77 39.20 -11.78
C GLU A 134 19.10 40.55 -12.08
N THR A 135 17.84 40.54 -12.53
CA THR A 135 17.02 41.74 -12.77
C THR A 135 15.55 41.52 -12.40
N PRO A 136 15.19 41.44 -11.10
CA PRO A 136 13.81 41.26 -10.70
C PRO A 136 13.03 42.56 -10.92
N PHE A 137 11.95 42.48 -11.68
CA PHE A 137 10.96 43.54 -11.68
C PHE A 137 10.08 43.39 -10.43
N ILE A 138 10.37 44.16 -9.38
CA ILE A 138 9.59 44.13 -8.13
C ILE A 138 8.33 44.98 -8.30
N MET A 139 7.18 44.32 -8.25
CA MET A 139 5.88 44.99 -8.19
C MET A 139 5.36 45.01 -6.75
N GLY A 140 5.16 46.20 -6.18
CA GLY A 140 4.65 46.38 -4.80
C GLY A 140 5.76 46.55 -3.74
N LYS A 141 5.46 46.16 -2.49
CA LYS A 141 6.40 46.32 -1.36
C LYS A 141 7.42 45.17 -1.33
N ALA A 142 8.72 45.49 -1.44
CA ALA A 142 9.81 44.51 -1.43
C ALA A 142 9.81 43.57 -0.20
N ASN A 143 9.38 44.09 0.95
CA ASN A 143 9.34 43.36 2.23
C ASN A 143 7.95 42.82 2.59
N ALA A 144 7.06 42.62 1.62
CA ALA A 144 5.74 42.04 1.88
C ALA A 144 5.86 40.61 2.47
N PRO A 145 5.00 40.23 3.44
CA PRO A 145 5.04 38.91 4.08
C PRO A 145 4.61 37.77 3.15
N LYS A 146 3.86 38.09 2.09
CA LYS A 146 3.49 37.16 1.02
C LYS A 146 4.13 37.65 -0.26
N LYS A 147 4.80 36.74 -0.97
CA LYS A 147 5.48 37.01 -2.23
C LYS A 147 4.96 36.04 -3.29
N VAL A 148 4.80 36.53 -4.50
CA VAL A 148 4.46 35.73 -5.69
C VAL A 148 5.59 35.96 -6.69
N ILE A 149 6.09 34.89 -7.30
CA ILE A 149 7.07 34.97 -8.39
C ILE A 149 6.38 34.55 -9.67
N VAL A 150 6.52 35.37 -10.70
CA VAL A 150 5.99 35.14 -12.05
C VAL A 150 7.19 35.01 -12.98
N PHE A 151 7.29 33.88 -13.67
CA PHE A 151 8.17 33.73 -14.82
C PHE A 151 7.34 34.04 -16.06
N SER A 152 7.70 35.11 -16.78
CA SER A 152 7.00 35.55 -17.99
C SER A 152 7.98 35.60 -19.14
N ASP A 153 7.55 35.12 -20.30
CA ASP A 153 8.17 35.37 -21.59
C ASP A 153 7.44 36.58 -22.21
N PRO A 154 8.14 37.59 -22.77
CA PRO A 154 7.50 38.72 -23.44
C PRO A 154 6.84 38.38 -24.79
N ASP A 155 7.10 37.20 -25.36
CA ASP A 155 6.52 36.74 -26.64
C ASP A 155 5.16 36.00 -26.48
#